data_AF-X0RQM9-F1
#
_entry.id   AF-X0RQM9-F1
#
_cell.length_a   1.000
_cell.length_b   1.000
_cell.length_c   1.000
_cell.angle_alpha   90.00
_cell.angle_beta   90.00
_cell.angle_gamma   90.00
#
_symmetry.space_group_name_H-M   'P 1'
#
loop_
_entity.id
_entity.type
_entity.pdbx_description
1 polymer ?
#
loop_
_entity_poly.entity_id
_entity_poly.type
_entity_poly.pdbx_seq_one_letter_code
_entity_poly.pdbx_strand_id
1 'polypeptide(L)' 'TERARRNKEDVKAQFRSGGSITVRLTKLEDNTIEGSSENFGKVTMPVEAFRVIEFNVYREKKDEDEDGFMF' A
#
# COMPACT_ATOMS: atom_id res chain seq x y z
N THR A 1 17.15 -7.87 9.12
CA THR A 1 15.91 -7.07 9.27
C THR A 1 15.07 -7.27 8.04
N GLU A 2 14.04 -8.10 8.16
CA GLU A 2 13.16 -8.48 7.07
C GLU A 2 12.24 -7.29 6.74
N ARG A 3 12.58 -6.56 5.66
CA ARG A 3 11.75 -5.47 5.16
C ARG A 3 10.65 -6.10 4.32
N ALA A 4 9.39 -5.97 4.75
CA ALA A 4 8.22 -6.34 3.96
C ALA A 4 8.38 -5.84 2.51
N ARG A 5 8.28 -6.74 1.53
CA ARG A 5 8.48 -6.41 0.12
C ARG A 5 7.43 -5.39 -0.30
N ARG A 6 7.91 -4.17 -0.57
CA ARG A 6 7.14 -3.02 -1.01
C ARG A 6 6.80 -3.19 -2.48
N ASN A 7 5.59 -3.64 -2.81
CA ASN A 7 5.19 -3.85 -4.20
C ASN A 7 4.38 -2.65 -4.70
N LYS A 8 4.41 -2.45 -6.01
CA LYS A 8 3.67 -1.38 -6.71
C LYS A 8 2.14 -1.45 -6.48
N GLU A 9 1.66 -2.61 -6.05
CA GLU A 9 0.24 -2.93 -5.81
C GLU A 9 -0.14 -2.91 -4.33
N ASP A 10 0.77 -2.52 -3.44
CA ASP A 10 0.45 -2.40 -2.02
C ASP A 10 -0.41 -1.14 -1.79
N VAL A 11 -1.49 -1.32 -1.06
CA VAL A 11 -2.42 -0.26 -0.64
C VAL A 11 -2.42 -0.20 0.87
N LYS A 12 -2.35 1.02 1.41
CA LYS A 12 -2.51 1.27 2.84
C LYS A 12 -3.92 1.78 3.10
N ALA A 13 -4.65 1.10 3.96
CA ALA A 13 -6.02 1.47 4.33
C ALA A 13 -6.10 1.78 5.82
N GLN A 14 -6.69 2.91 6.17
CA GLN A 14 -6.89 3.35 7.56
C GLN A 14 -8.32 3.08 7.98
N PHE A 15 -8.50 2.36 9.10
CA PHE A 15 -9.84 2.03 9.61
C PHE A 15 -10.50 3.25 10.25
N ARG A 16 -11.85 3.29 10.23
CA ARG A 16 -12.61 4.36 10.89
C ARG A 16 -12.45 4.38 12.42
N SER A 17 -12.24 3.22 13.03
CA SER A 17 -11.97 3.05 14.47
C SER A 17 -10.52 3.37 14.88
N GLY A 18 -9.66 3.67 13.90
CA GLY A 18 -8.21 3.84 14.11
C GLY A 18 -7.40 2.61 13.72
N GLY A 19 -6.09 2.80 13.56
CA GLY A 19 -5.18 1.79 13.01
C GLY A 19 -5.18 1.74 11.47
N SER A 20 -4.26 0.96 10.92
CA SER A 20 -4.13 0.79 9.47
C SER A 20 -3.66 -0.60 9.10
N ILE A 21 -4.03 -1.05 7.90
CA ILE A 21 -3.54 -2.27 7.29
C ILE A 21 -2.86 -1.93 5.96
N THR A 22 -1.77 -2.62 5.65
CA THR A 22 -1.19 -2.64 4.31
C THR A 22 -1.46 -4.00 3.69
N VAL A 23 -2.08 -3.99 2.52
CA VAL A 23 -2.41 -5.21 1.76
C VAL A 23 -1.88 -5.08 0.35
N ARG A 24 -1.40 -6.19 -0.24
CA ARG A 24 -1.26 -6.27 -1.68
C ARG A 24 -2.65 -6.41 -2.27
N LEU A 25 -3.12 -5.38 -2.97
CA LEU A 25 -4.46 -5.35 -3.53
C LEU A 25 -4.54 -6.35 -4.69
N THR A 26 -5.49 -7.27 -4.61
CA THR A 26 -5.78 -8.21 -5.71
C THR A 26 -7.07 -7.84 -6.44
N LYS A 27 -8.02 -7.19 -5.75
CA LYS A 27 -9.31 -6.81 -6.32
C LYS A 27 -9.92 -5.61 -5.59
N LEU A 28 -10.56 -4.72 -6.35
CA LEU A 28 -11.39 -3.64 -5.83
C LEU A 28 -12.64 -3.54 -6.71
N GLU A 29 -13.73 -4.15 -6.26
CA GLU A 29 -15.03 -4.13 -6.93
C GLU A 29 -16.17 -4.28 -5.93
N ASP A 30 -17.39 -3.96 -6.33
CA ASP A 30 -18.60 -4.17 -5.53
C ASP A 30 -18.51 -3.66 -4.08
N ASN A 31 -17.87 -2.50 -3.88
CA ASN A 31 -17.59 -1.89 -2.57
C ASN A 31 -16.75 -2.77 -1.62
N THR A 32 -15.94 -3.69 -2.16
CA THR A 32 -15.03 -4.54 -1.39
C THR A 32 -13.60 -4.43 -1.87
N ILE A 33 -12.67 -4.54 -0.92
CA ILE A 33 -11.24 -4.69 -1.14
C ILE A 33 -10.88 -6.13 -0.85
N GLU A 34 -10.31 -6.80 -1.83
CA GLU A 34 -9.64 -8.08 -1.65
C GLU A 34 -8.12 -7.88 -1.78
N GLY A 35 -7.38 -8.48 -0.86
CA GLY A 35 -5.94 -8.46 -0.93
C GLY A 35 -5.30 -9.52 -0.05
N SER A 36 -3.98 -9.48 0.02
CA SER A 36 -3.21 -10.32 0.93
C SER A 36 -2.25 -9.50 1.78
N SER A 37 -2.05 -9.94 3.02
CA SER A 37 -1.08 -9.40 3.97
C SER A 37 -0.28 -10.54 4.56
N GLU A 38 1.01 -10.34 4.81
CA GLU A 38 1.86 -11.35 5.45
C GLU A 38 1.35 -11.71 6.86
N ASN A 39 0.77 -10.74 7.58
CA ASN A 39 0.29 -10.94 8.94
C ASN A 39 -1.13 -11.53 9.02
N PHE A 40 -1.95 -11.32 7.98
CA PHE A 40 -3.38 -11.64 8.02
C PHE A 40 -3.82 -12.64 6.94
N GLY A 41 -2.91 -13.06 6.06
CA GLY A 41 -3.24 -13.89 4.91
C GLY A 41 -4.14 -13.15 3.91
N LYS A 42 -5.08 -13.86 3.29
CA LYS A 42 -6.07 -13.25 2.39
C LYS A 42 -7.13 -12.53 3.21
N VAL A 43 -7.42 -11.29 2.82
CA VAL A 43 -8.41 -10.44 3.47
C VAL A 43 -9.41 -9.90 2.45
N THR A 44 -10.68 -9.93 2.82
CA THR A 44 -11.77 -9.30 2.09
C THR A 44 -12.49 -8.38 3.06
N MET A 45 -12.55 -7.09 2.74
CA MET A 45 -13.12 -6.08 3.63
C MET A 45 -13.98 -5.09 2.84
N PRO A 46 -15.09 -4.61 3.42
CA PRO A 46 -15.89 -3.58 2.79
C PRO A 46 -15.13 -2.25 2.79
N VAL A 47 -15.22 -1.48 1.69
CA VAL A 47 -14.55 -0.19 1.53
C VAL A 47 -14.94 0.80 2.64
N GLU A 48 -16.19 0.72 3.10
CA GLU A 48 -16.71 1.54 4.21
C GLU A 48 -16.06 1.29 5.57
N ALA A 49 -15.37 0.15 5.76
CA ALA A 49 -14.58 -0.08 6.97
C ALA A 49 -13.42 0.93 7.09
N PHE A 50 -13.01 1.50 5.96
CA PHE A 50 -11.91 2.44 5.88
C PHE A 50 -12.41 3.88 5.81
N ARG A 51 -11.59 4.77 6.39
CA ARG A 51 -11.72 6.21 6.23
C ARG A 51 -10.89 6.71 5.06
N VAL A 52 -9.71 6.13 4.85
CA VAL A 52 -8.74 6.55 3.84
C VAL A 52 -8.11 5.31 3.22
N ILE A 53 -7.97 5.30 1.90
CA ILE A 53 -7.28 4.27 1.13
C ILE A 53 -6.22 4.95 0.27
N GLU A 54 -4.95 4.65 0.52
CA GLU A 54 -3.78 5.25 -0.16
C GLU A 54 -3.18 4.24 -1.13
N PHE A 55 -3.19 4.62 -2.42
CA PHE A 55 -2.54 3.88 -3.51
C PHE A 55 -1.13 4.42 -3.77
N ASN A 56 -0.25 3.60 -4.34
CA ASN A 56 1.10 4.01 -4.74
C ASN A 56 1.94 4.57 -3.57
N VAL A 57 1.88 3.92 -2.40
CA VAL A 57 2.65 4.31 -1.19
C VAL A 57 4.17 4.30 -1.37
N TYR A 58 4.67 3.82 -2.52
CA TYR A 58 6.08 3.77 -2.88
C TYR A 58 6.39 4.50 -4.19
N ARG A 59 5.65 5.55 -4.55
CA ARG A 59 6.07 6.44 -5.65
C ARG A 59 7.53 6.84 -5.43
N GLU A 60 8.35 6.45 -6.38
CA GLU A 60 9.79 6.56 -6.39
C GLU A 60 10.21 7.93 -5.85
N LYS A 61 11.16 7.93 -4.89
CA LYS A 61 12.14 9.01 -4.89
C LYS A 61 12.69 8.99 -6.31
N LYS A 62 12.36 9.99 -7.13
CA LYS A 62 13.19 10.26 -8.30
C LYS A 62 14.60 10.37 -7.75
N ASP A 63 15.43 9.40 -8.10
CA ASP A 63 16.86 9.57 -7.99
C ASP A 63 17.17 10.86 -8.76
N GLU A 64 17.65 11.88 -8.04
CA GLU A 64 18.28 13.04 -8.65
C GLU A 64 19.56 12.50 -9.29
N ASP A 65 19.43 12.01 -10.52
CA ASP A 65 20.55 11.63 -11.36
C ASP A 65 21.43 12.87 -11.58
N GLU A 66 22.64 12.78 -11.03
CA GLU A 66 23.89 13.13 -11.71
C GLU A 66 23.96 14.48 -12.45
N ASP A 67 24.00 15.59 -11.71
CA ASP A 67 24.76 16.76 -12.17
C ASP A 67 26.22 16.58 -11.77
N GLY A 68 26.93 15.84 -12.62
CA GLY A 68 28.39 15.83 -12.65
C GLY A 68 28.92 17.24 -12.93
N PHE A 69 29.31 17.96 -11.88
CA PHE A 69 30.27 19.06 -11.99
C PHE A 69 31.63 18.56 -11.51
N MET A 70 32.40 18.03 -12.46
CA MET A 70 33.86 17.96 -12.35
C MET A 70 34.39 19.39 -12.42
N PHE A 71 35.05 19.86 -11.36
CA PHE A 71 35.96 21.01 -11.39
C PHE A 71 37.40 20.50 -11.38
#